data_AF-A0A7S0N134-F1
#
_entry.id   AF-A0A7S0N134-F1
#
_cell.length_a   1.000
_cell.length_b   1.000
_cell.length_c   1.000
_cell.angle_alpha   90.00
_cell.angle_beta   90.00
_cell.angle_gamma   90.00
#
_symmetry.space_group_name_H-M   'P 1'
#
loop_
_entity.id
_entity.type
_entity.pdbx_description
1 polymer ?
#
loop_
_entity_poly.entity_id
_entity_poly.type
_entity_poly.pdbx_seq_one_letter_code
_entity_poly.pdbx_strand_id
1 'polypeptide(L)'
;PEFHDWDFNPFHPAPDAARETPTGVCGKACYTRSRFVAVPGTHTPEFHRRFADEYRPHYPGIKPSACKFGLQSDRPDPLKLLAARHVYEVPAGCVVLWSPLLLHGQVKTPLGDPTEYGCYVGYFPAGARREYADRCSVGELEDRLPAGPARR
;
A
#
# COMPACT_ATOMS: atom_id res chain seq x y z
N PRO A 1 8.70 -9.28 -15.03
CA PRO A 1 7.61 -9.47 -14.05
C PRO A 1 7.12 -8.12 -13.52
N GLU A 2 5.86 -7.81 -13.80
CA GLU A 2 5.17 -6.70 -13.16
C GLU A 2 4.64 -7.20 -11.81
N PHE A 3 4.89 -6.42 -10.75
CA PHE A 3 4.38 -6.72 -9.43
C PHE A 3 3.27 -5.71 -9.14
N HIS A 4 2.03 -6.19 -9.08
CA HIS A 4 0.89 -5.42 -8.57
C HIS A 4 0.59 -5.97 -7.20
N ASP A 5 0.62 -5.10 -6.21
CA ASP A 5 0.49 -5.51 -4.84
C ASP A 5 -0.31 -4.55 -3.97
N TRP A 6 -0.90 -5.17 -2.97
CA TRP A 6 -1.39 -4.55 -1.76
C TRP A 6 -0.27 -4.55 -0.73
N ASP A 7 -0.06 -3.43 -0.04
CA ASP A 7 0.81 -3.33 1.15
C ASP A 7 0.19 -4.00 2.39
N PHE A 8 -0.85 -4.82 2.21
CA PHE A 8 -1.55 -5.58 3.23
C PHE A 8 -2.21 -6.83 2.63
N ASN A 9 -2.73 -7.71 3.47
CA ASN A 9 -3.51 -8.85 3.03
C ASN A 9 -5.00 -8.47 2.84
N PRO A 10 -5.52 -8.42 1.60
CA PRO A 10 -6.91 -8.04 1.34
C PRO A 10 -7.92 -9.11 1.79
N PHE A 11 -7.49 -10.37 1.99
CA PHE A 11 -8.35 -11.47 2.40
C PHE A 11 -8.54 -11.56 3.90
N HIS A 12 -7.71 -10.89 4.68
CA HIS A 12 -7.89 -10.86 6.12
C HIS A 12 -8.96 -9.82 6.48
N PRO A 13 -10.08 -10.23 7.10
CA PRO A 13 -11.01 -9.26 7.67
C PRO A 13 -10.24 -8.50 8.76
N ALA A 14 -10.00 -7.21 8.53
CA ALA A 14 -9.70 -6.35 9.67
C ALA A 14 -10.97 -6.38 10.54
N PRO A 15 -10.86 -6.53 11.87
CA PRO A 15 -12.02 -6.52 12.75
C PRO A 15 -12.82 -5.25 12.45
N ASP A 16 -14.14 -5.41 12.28
CA ASP A 16 -15.08 -4.51 11.59
C ASP A 16 -15.11 -3.03 12.08
N ALA A 17 -14.34 -2.65 13.09
CA ALA A 17 -14.17 -1.28 13.58
C ALA A 17 -12.90 -0.56 13.07
N ALA A 18 -11.91 -1.27 12.49
CA ALA A 18 -10.59 -0.70 12.15
C ALA A 18 -10.42 -0.32 10.66
N ARG A 19 -11.48 -0.41 9.85
CA ARG A 19 -11.53 0.10 8.47
C ARG A 19 -12.34 1.40 8.36
N GLU A 20 -12.36 2.22 9.41
CA GLU A 20 -12.46 3.66 9.16
C GLU A 20 -11.39 3.98 8.14
N THR A 21 -11.78 4.59 7.00
CA THR A 21 -10.94 4.94 5.86
C THR A 21 -9.52 5.22 6.35
N PRO A 22 -8.50 4.39 6.02
CA PRO A 22 -7.19 4.51 6.65
C PRO A 22 -6.76 5.96 6.55
N THR A 23 -6.70 6.60 7.71
CA THR A 23 -6.35 8.00 7.81
C THR A 23 -4.87 8.02 7.49
N GLY A 24 -4.52 8.28 6.25
CA GLY A 24 -3.14 8.18 5.82
C GLY A 24 -2.98 8.25 4.32
N VAL A 25 -1.76 8.57 3.92
CA VAL A 25 -1.35 8.66 2.54
C VAL A 25 0.00 7.99 2.40
N CYS A 26 0.10 7.10 1.43
CA CYS A 26 1.37 6.54 0.98
C CYS A 26 1.90 7.38 -0.18
N GLY A 27 3.20 7.30 -0.43
CA GLY A 27 3.84 8.14 -1.42
C GLY A 27 5.26 7.71 -1.76
N LYS A 28 5.78 8.29 -2.84
CA LYS A 28 7.17 8.15 -3.25
C LYS A 28 7.65 9.48 -3.82
N ALA A 29 8.70 10.02 -3.22
CA ALA A 29 9.48 11.11 -3.80
C ALA A 29 10.39 10.52 -4.90
N CYS A 30 10.19 10.92 -6.14
CA CYS A 30 10.90 10.42 -7.31
C CYS A 30 12.10 11.31 -7.61
N TYR A 31 13.32 10.83 -7.36
CA TYR A 31 14.54 11.61 -7.63
C TYR A 31 14.92 11.57 -9.11
N THR A 32 14.61 10.46 -9.78
CA THR A 32 14.62 10.35 -11.24
C THR A 32 13.21 10.16 -11.78
N ARG A 33 13.05 10.26 -13.11
CA ARG A 33 11.79 9.89 -13.77
C ARG A 33 11.45 8.46 -13.35
N SER A 34 10.23 8.22 -12.88
CA SER A 34 9.78 6.90 -12.46
C SER A 34 8.43 6.55 -13.08
N ARG A 35 8.08 5.27 -13.01
CA ARG A 35 6.76 4.76 -13.42
C ARG A 35 6.00 4.27 -12.20
N PHE A 36 4.81 4.81 -12.00
CA PHE A 36 3.87 4.36 -10.97
C PHE A 36 2.75 3.57 -11.65
N VAL A 37 2.52 2.34 -11.23
CA VAL A 37 1.42 1.52 -11.75
C VAL A 37 0.31 1.51 -10.73
N ALA A 38 -0.92 1.74 -11.16
CA ALA A 38 -2.08 1.63 -10.30
C ALA A 38 -3.30 1.12 -11.05
N VAL A 39 -4.24 0.52 -10.30
CA VAL A 39 -5.58 0.20 -10.78
C VAL A 39 -6.56 1.18 -10.14
N PRO A 40 -7.03 2.20 -10.87
CA PRO A 40 -7.94 3.21 -10.32
C PRO A 40 -9.23 2.59 -9.76
N GLY A 41 -9.81 3.24 -8.75
CA GLY A 41 -11.05 2.80 -8.12
C GLY A 41 -10.92 1.61 -7.15
N THR A 42 -9.73 1.02 -7.02
CA THR A 42 -9.52 -0.11 -6.09
C THR A 42 -9.39 0.30 -4.62
N HIS A 43 -9.35 1.60 -4.33
CA HIS A 43 -9.21 2.17 -2.99
C HIS A 43 -10.49 2.19 -2.15
N THR A 44 -11.62 1.75 -2.69
CA THR A 44 -12.91 1.84 -2.00
C THR A 44 -13.20 0.61 -1.15
N PRO A 45 -13.85 0.75 0.02
CA PRO A 45 -14.28 -0.40 0.83
C PRO A 45 -15.12 -1.41 0.05
N GLU A 46 -15.99 -0.92 -0.84
CA GLU A 46 -16.84 -1.73 -1.72
C GLU A 46 -16.00 -2.63 -2.62
N PHE A 47 -14.94 -2.07 -3.22
CA PHE A 47 -14.03 -2.83 -4.06
C PHE A 47 -13.34 -3.93 -3.25
N HIS A 48 -12.84 -3.62 -2.05
CA HIS A 48 -12.14 -4.57 -1.19
C HIS A 48 -13.00 -5.75 -0.76
N ARG A 49 -14.30 -5.52 -0.45
CA ARG A 49 -15.25 -6.60 -0.18
C ARG A 49 -15.39 -7.52 -1.40
N ARG A 50 -15.70 -6.94 -2.56
CA ARG A 50 -15.86 -7.69 -3.81
C ARG A 50 -14.59 -8.45 -4.21
N PHE A 51 -13.42 -7.82 -4.06
CA PHE A 51 -12.13 -8.45 -4.30
C PHE A 51 -11.94 -9.67 -3.42
N ALA A 52 -12.20 -9.56 -2.12
CA ALA A 52 -12.06 -10.66 -1.18
C ALA A 52 -12.99 -11.82 -1.52
N ASP A 53 -14.22 -11.54 -1.97
CA ASP A 53 -15.20 -12.57 -2.34
C ASP A 53 -14.80 -13.29 -3.64
N GLU A 54 -14.42 -12.54 -4.67
CA GLU A 54 -14.13 -13.10 -6.00
C GLU A 54 -12.74 -13.75 -6.09
N TYR A 55 -11.72 -13.23 -5.40
CA TYR A 55 -10.35 -13.74 -5.51
C TYR A 55 -10.01 -14.83 -4.49
N ARG A 56 -10.68 -14.89 -3.32
CA ARG A 56 -10.33 -15.86 -2.26
C ARG A 56 -10.29 -17.32 -2.73
N PRO A 57 -11.23 -17.81 -3.57
CA PRO A 57 -11.17 -19.20 -4.07
C PRO A 57 -9.92 -19.51 -4.89
N HIS A 58 -9.28 -18.49 -5.48
CA HIS A 58 -8.13 -18.64 -6.38
C HIS A 58 -6.78 -18.56 -5.67
N TYR A 59 -6.77 -18.11 -4.42
CA TYR A 59 -5.56 -17.93 -3.60
C TYR A 59 -5.67 -18.73 -2.28
N PRO A 60 -5.80 -20.07 -2.33
CA PRO A 60 -5.82 -20.89 -1.13
C PRO A 60 -4.46 -20.81 -0.43
N GLY A 61 -4.45 -20.55 0.88
CA GLY A 61 -3.23 -20.59 1.70
C GLY A 61 -2.53 -19.24 1.94
N ILE A 62 -3.15 -18.11 1.58
CA ILE A 62 -2.64 -16.81 2.03
C ILE A 62 -2.78 -16.72 3.56
N LYS A 63 -1.64 -16.58 4.24
CA LYS A 63 -1.61 -16.47 5.70
C LYS A 63 -2.26 -15.16 6.14
N PRO A 64 -3.06 -15.16 7.22
CA PRO A 64 -3.55 -13.95 7.88
C PRO A 64 -2.48 -12.87 8.08
N SER A 65 -1.28 -13.28 8.49
CA SER A 65 -0.14 -12.41 8.78
C SER A 65 0.65 -11.92 7.56
N ALA A 66 0.21 -12.21 6.34
CA ALA A 66 0.88 -11.72 5.14
C ALA A 66 0.87 -10.18 5.12
N CYS A 67 2.05 -9.58 5.08
CA CYS A 67 2.23 -8.12 5.05
C CYS A 67 2.18 -7.54 3.63
N LYS A 68 2.08 -8.39 2.61
CA LYS A 68 2.05 -8.00 1.20
C LYS A 68 1.29 -9.05 0.42
N PHE A 69 0.45 -8.62 -0.51
CA PHE A 69 -0.26 -9.52 -1.42
C PHE A 69 -0.08 -9.05 -2.85
N GLY A 70 0.39 -9.93 -3.74
CA GLY A 70 0.52 -9.62 -5.16
C GLY A 70 -0.39 -10.48 -6.04
N LEU A 71 -0.94 -9.89 -7.09
CA LEU A 71 -1.65 -10.65 -8.13
C LEU A 71 -0.69 -11.55 -8.89
N GLN A 72 -1.10 -12.79 -9.11
CA GLN A 72 -0.35 -13.79 -9.85
C GLN A 72 -0.95 -13.93 -11.26
N SER A 73 -0.11 -13.79 -12.30
CA SER A 73 -0.56 -13.82 -13.70
C SER A 73 -1.05 -15.18 -14.19
N ASP A 74 -0.72 -16.26 -13.46
CA ASP A 74 -1.17 -17.63 -13.70
C ASP A 74 -2.44 -18.00 -12.91
N ARG A 75 -3.02 -17.04 -12.18
CA ARG A 75 -4.29 -17.20 -11.45
C ARG A 75 -5.43 -16.47 -12.16
N PRO A 76 -6.68 -16.92 -11.98
CA PRO A 76 -7.84 -16.18 -12.48
C PRO A 76 -7.89 -14.73 -11.98
N ASP A 77 -8.28 -13.82 -12.88
CA ASP A 77 -8.41 -12.37 -12.65
C ASP A 77 -9.86 -11.91 -12.92
N PRO A 78 -10.84 -12.33 -12.10
CA PRO A 78 -12.27 -12.14 -12.38
C PRO A 78 -12.70 -10.67 -12.53
N LEU A 79 -12.03 -9.75 -11.82
CA LEU A 79 -12.25 -8.31 -11.94
C LEU A 79 -11.39 -7.63 -13.02
N LYS A 80 -10.64 -8.40 -13.82
CA LYS A 80 -9.77 -7.91 -14.91
C LYS A 80 -8.79 -6.84 -14.47
N LEU A 81 -8.25 -6.93 -13.26
CA LEU A 81 -7.40 -5.91 -12.65
C LEU A 81 -6.06 -5.77 -13.37
N LEU A 82 -5.53 -6.87 -13.90
CA LEU A 82 -4.31 -6.83 -14.69
C LEU A 82 -4.51 -6.03 -15.97
N ALA A 83 -5.68 -6.15 -16.61
CA ALA A 83 -6.00 -5.39 -17.82
C ALA A 83 -6.39 -3.92 -17.52
N ALA A 84 -6.96 -3.66 -16.33
CA ALA A 84 -7.37 -2.34 -15.89
C ALA A 84 -6.25 -1.48 -15.29
N ARG A 85 -5.00 -1.97 -15.31
CA ARG A 85 -3.84 -1.21 -14.81
C ARG A 85 -3.52 -0.02 -15.69
N HIS A 86 -3.10 1.06 -15.04
CA HIS A 86 -2.59 2.26 -15.69
C HIS A 86 -1.15 2.50 -15.24
N VAL A 87 -0.29 2.82 -16.21
CA VAL A 87 1.09 3.25 -15.94
C VAL A 87 1.13 4.77 -16.04
N TYR A 88 1.51 5.41 -14.95
CA TYR A 88 1.70 6.86 -14.85
C TYR A 88 3.19 7.16 -14.88
N GLU A 89 3.62 7.99 -15.84
CA GLU A 89 4.96 8.56 -15.80
C GLU A 89 5.02 9.68 -14.77
N VAL A 90 5.95 9.56 -13.82
CA VAL A 90 6.18 10.54 -12.77
C VAL A 90 7.49 11.27 -13.07
N PRO A 91 7.47 12.58 -13.31
CA PRO A 91 8.69 13.35 -13.57
C PRO A 91 9.67 13.30 -12.39
N ALA A 92 10.95 13.51 -12.70
CA ALA A 92 11.98 13.68 -11.67
C ALA A 92 11.68 14.91 -10.81
N GLY A 93 11.92 14.80 -9.50
CA GLY A 93 11.61 15.84 -8.52
C GLY A 93 10.15 15.88 -8.06
N CYS A 94 9.25 15.08 -8.65
CA CYS A 94 7.86 15.01 -8.22
C CYS A 94 7.64 13.99 -7.09
N VAL A 95 6.51 14.14 -6.41
CA VAL A 95 6.00 13.17 -5.44
C VAL A 95 4.71 12.58 -6.00
N VAL A 96 4.62 11.26 -6.03
CA VAL A 96 3.36 10.55 -6.26
C VAL A 96 2.78 10.14 -4.92
N LEU A 97 1.49 10.39 -4.72
CA LEU A 97 0.75 10.07 -3.50
C LEU A 97 -0.40 9.13 -3.84
N TRP A 98 -0.69 8.17 -2.97
CA TRP A 98 -1.79 7.22 -3.14
C TRP A 98 -2.42 6.80 -1.82
N SER A 99 -3.66 6.29 -1.90
CA SER A 99 -4.32 5.67 -0.77
C SER A 99 -3.61 4.37 -0.38
N PRO A 100 -3.42 4.07 0.92
CA PRO A 100 -2.94 2.76 1.37
C PRO A 100 -3.80 1.60 0.86
N LEU A 101 -5.05 1.86 0.49
CA LEU A 101 -5.99 0.90 -0.09
C LEU A 101 -5.98 0.87 -1.62
N LEU A 102 -5.04 1.52 -2.32
CA LEU A 102 -4.94 1.47 -3.79
C LEU A 102 -4.07 0.29 -4.26
N LEU A 103 -4.58 -0.52 -5.20
CA LEU A 103 -3.81 -1.58 -5.83
C LEU A 103 -2.79 -0.92 -6.73
N HIS A 104 -1.52 -1.05 -6.39
CA HIS A 104 -0.45 -0.35 -7.07
C HIS A 104 0.76 -1.25 -7.25
N GLY A 105 1.78 -0.74 -7.92
CA GLY A 105 2.95 -1.52 -8.24
C GLY A 105 4.02 -0.71 -8.94
N GLN A 106 5.12 -1.39 -9.23
CA GLN A 106 6.20 -0.84 -10.03
C GLN A 106 6.53 -1.80 -11.17
N VAL A 107 6.62 -1.26 -12.39
CA VAL A 107 7.16 -2.02 -13.52
C VAL A 107 8.67 -2.14 -13.33
N LYS A 108 9.22 -3.33 -13.53
CA LYS A 108 10.67 -3.51 -13.59
C LYS A 108 11.27 -2.56 -14.62
N THR A 109 12.31 -1.82 -14.27
CA THR A 109 13.08 -1.00 -15.22
C THR A 109 13.67 -1.90 -16.31
N PRO A 110 13.36 -1.67 -17.61
CA PRO A 110 13.96 -2.40 -18.72
C PRO A 110 15.48 -2.34 -18.67
N LEU A 111 16.12 -3.39 -19.19
CA LEU A 111 17.57 -3.39 -19.34
C LEU A 111 17.96 -2.33 -20.38
N GLY A 112 18.74 -1.33 -19.96
CA GLY A 112 19.18 -0.22 -20.81
C GLY A 112 18.50 1.13 -20.51
N ASP A 113 17.39 1.11 -19.77
CA ASP A 113 16.74 2.36 -19.32
C ASP A 113 17.51 2.98 -18.14
N PRO A 114 17.44 4.32 -17.96
CA PRO A 114 17.98 4.98 -16.77
C PRO A 114 17.41 4.42 -15.48
N THR A 115 18.24 4.36 -14.42
CA THR A 115 17.81 3.88 -13.11
C THR A 115 16.71 4.74 -12.52
N GLU A 116 15.59 4.10 -12.16
CA GLU A 116 14.50 4.72 -11.41
C GLU A 116 14.76 4.58 -9.90
N TYR A 117 14.90 5.69 -9.18
CA TYR A 117 15.06 5.66 -7.73
C TYR A 117 14.40 6.86 -7.05
N GLY A 118 14.14 6.68 -5.76
CA GLY A 118 13.37 7.62 -4.95
C GLY A 118 13.28 7.14 -3.51
N CYS A 119 12.52 7.85 -2.70
CA CYS A 119 12.27 7.50 -1.30
C CYS A 119 10.76 7.34 -1.07
N TYR A 120 10.35 6.24 -0.45
CA TYR A 120 8.97 6.11 0.00
C TYR A 120 8.71 7.12 1.11
N VAL A 121 7.60 7.84 0.99
CA VAL A 121 7.11 8.79 1.96
C VAL A 121 5.72 8.35 2.38
N GLY A 122 5.37 8.52 3.63
CA GLY A 122 4.06 8.15 4.12
C GLY A 122 3.68 9.00 5.32
N TYR A 123 2.42 9.38 5.37
CA TYR A 123 1.86 10.06 6.52
C TYR A 123 0.71 9.22 7.08
N PHE A 124 0.82 8.89 8.36
CA PHE A 124 -0.21 8.22 9.14
C PHE A 124 -0.33 9.00 10.45
N PRO A 125 -1.54 9.35 10.91
CA PRO A 125 -1.78 9.97 12.20
C PRO A 125 -1.10 9.16 13.29
N ALA A 126 -0.48 9.86 14.23
CA ALA A 126 0.14 9.21 15.36
C ALA A 126 -0.92 8.49 16.20
N GLY A 127 -0.65 7.23 16.56
CA GLY A 127 -1.60 6.38 17.28
C GLY A 127 -2.52 5.57 16.36
N ALA A 128 -2.40 5.75 15.03
CA ALA A 128 -3.15 4.94 14.06
C ALA A 128 -2.68 3.47 14.02
N ARG A 129 -1.48 3.16 14.54
CA ARG A 129 -0.89 1.80 14.52
C ARG A 129 -0.72 1.25 15.93
N ARG A 130 -1.69 0.46 16.39
CA ARG A 130 -1.64 -0.18 17.72
C ARG A 130 -0.42 -1.10 17.87
N GLU A 131 -0.04 -1.77 16.79
CA GLU A 131 1.11 -2.68 16.74
C GLU A 131 2.44 -1.98 17.03
N TYR A 132 2.52 -0.66 16.83
CA TYR A 132 3.71 0.12 17.18
C TYR A 132 3.90 0.14 18.69
N ALA A 133 2.85 0.44 19.44
CA ALA A 133 2.89 0.48 20.90
C ALA A 133 3.25 -0.89 21.48
N ASP A 134 2.69 -1.97 20.91
CA ASP A 134 2.99 -3.33 21.33
C ASP A 134 4.48 -3.71 21.12
N ARG A 135 5.12 -3.18 20.06
CA ARG A 135 6.52 -3.50 19.72
C ARG A 135 7.55 -2.59 20.38
N CYS A 136 7.24 -1.30 20.47
CA CYS A 136 8.15 -0.27 20.93
C CYS A 136 7.94 0.08 22.41
N SER A 137 6.89 -0.46 23.04
CA SER A 137 6.47 -0.14 24.42
C SER A 137 6.17 1.34 24.67
N VAL A 138 5.95 2.11 23.59
CA VAL A 138 5.65 3.54 23.60
C VAL A 138 4.68 3.86 22.47
N GLY A 139 3.74 4.78 22.72
CA GLY A 139 2.81 5.22 21.66
C GLY A 139 3.53 6.06 20.59
N GLU A 140 3.10 5.98 19.33
CA GLU A 140 3.75 6.75 18.25
C GLU A 140 3.74 8.27 18.46
N LEU A 141 2.69 8.79 19.10
CA LEU A 141 2.59 10.22 19.38
C LEU A 141 3.61 10.64 20.43
N GLU A 142 3.75 9.83 21.48
CA GLU A 142 4.70 10.06 22.56
C GLU A 142 6.14 9.97 22.04
N ASP A 143 6.43 8.99 21.20
CA ASP A 143 7.76 8.76 20.65
C ASP A 143 8.21 9.84 19.64
N ARG A 144 7.26 10.44 18.91
CA ARG A 144 7.55 11.49 17.90
C ARG A 144 7.58 12.90 18.46
N LEU A 145 6.91 13.14 19.59
CA LEU A 145 6.97 14.45 20.25
C LEU A 145 8.21 14.49 21.14
N PRO A 146 9.06 15.52 21.04
CA PRO A 146 10.13 15.69 22.03
C PRO A 146 9.49 15.72 23.40
N ALA A 147 10.06 14.96 24.36
CA ALA A 147 9.63 15.01 25.74
C ALA A 147 9.52 16.48 26.14
N GLY A 148 8.28 16.95 26.34
CA GLY A 148 8.04 18.34 26.69
C GLY A 148 8.90 18.69 27.90
N PRO A 149 9.29 19.96 28.08
CA PRO A 149 10.06 20.36 29.25
C PRO A 149 9.35 19.80 30.49
N ALA A 150 10.09 19.01 31.29
CA ALA A 150 9.57 18.41 32.51
C ALA A 150 8.83 19.51 33.27
N ARG A 151 7.52 19.37 33.43
CA ARG A 151 6.72 20.33 34.20
C ARG A 151 7.29 20.30 35.62
N ARG A 152 8.06 21.34 35.95
CA ARG A 152 8.57 21.59 37.29
C ARG A 152 7.48 22.26 38.12
#